data_AF-A0A956R306-F1
#
_entry.id   AF-A0A956R306-F1
#
_cell.length_a   1.000
_cell.length_b   1.000
_cell.length_c   1.000
_cell.angle_alpha   90.00
_cell.angle_beta   90.00
_cell.angle_gamma   90.00
#
_symmetry.space_group_name_H-M   'P 1'
#
loop_
_entity.id
_entity.type
_entity.pdbx_description
1 polymer ?
#
loop_
_entity_poly.entity_id
_entity_poly.type
_entity_poly.pdbx_seq_one_letter_code
_entity_poly.pdbx_strand_id
1 'polypeptide(L)'
;MSKVLSELVELLALEQIEVNLFRGQSQNLGWGRVYGGQVLGQALSAAVQTVPEDRHVHSLHGYFLRPGAVDRPIVYEVDRIRDGGSFT
;
A
#
# COMPACT_ATOMS: atom_id res chain seq x y z
N MET A 1 -9.05 -9.58 -18.77
CA MET A 1 -9.19 -8.97 -17.43
C MET A 1 -10.28 -7.91 -17.50
N SER A 2 -11.10 -7.69 -16.47
CA SER A 2 -12.10 -6.60 -16.52
C SER A 2 -11.43 -5.23 -16.36
N LYS A 3 -12.05 -4.17 -16.86
CA LYS A 3 -11.56 -2.79 -16.72
C LYS A 3 -11.34 -2.43 -15.24
N VAL A 4 -12.35 -2.70 -14.41
CA VAL A 4 -12.33 -2.43 -12.96
C VAL A 4 -11.16 -3.15 -12.26
N LEU A 5 -10.91 -4.41 -12.61
CA LEU A 5 -9.80 -5.15 -12.01
C LEU A 5 -8.45 -4.56 -12.43
N SER A 6 -8.32 -4.12 -13.68
CA SER A 6 -7.08 -3.51 -14.18
C SER A 6 -6.80 -2.19 -13.46
N GLU A 7 -7.82 -1.33 -13.31
CA GLU A 7 -7.72 -0.08 -12.55
C GLU A 7 -7.34 -0.30 -11.08
N LEU A 8 -7.86 -1.36 -10.45
CA LEU A 8 -7.48 -1.71 -9.08
C LEU A 8 -6.01 -2.15 -8.99
N VAL A 9 -5.56 -3.01 -9.92
CA VAL A 9 -4.15 -3.45 -9.95
C VAL A 9 -3.22 -2.28 -10.18
N GLU A 10 -3.56 -1.37 -11.09
CA GLU A 10 -2.81 -0.13 -11.32
C GLU A 10 -2.77 0.77 -10.08
N LEU A 11 -3.90 0.90 -9.35
CA LEU A 11 -3.97 1.68 -8.11
C LEU A 11 -3.05 1.13 -7.00
N LEU A 12 -2.81 -0.18 -6.99
CA LEU A 12 -1.91 -0.86 -6.06
C LEU A 12 -0.44 -0.79 -6.48
N ALA A 13 -0.15 -0.43 -7.73
CA ALA A 13 1.21 -0.21 -8.22
C ALA A 13 1.68 1.21 -7.83
N LEU A 14 2.40 1.31 -6.71
CA LEU A 14 2.83 2.59 -6.15
C LEU A 14 4.01 3.19 -6.92
N GLU A 15 4.05 4.52 -6.95
CA GLU A 15 5.23 5.27 -7.39
C GLU A 15 6.29 5.21 -6.28
N GLN A 16 7.48 4.69 -6.57
CA GLN A 16 8.61 4.80 -5.64
C GLN A 16 9.24 6.20 -5.77
N ILE A 17 9.21 6.97 -4.68
CA ILE A 17 9.80 8.32 -4.63
C ILE A 17 11.25 8.26 -4.15
N GLU A 18 11.53 7.39 -3.17
CA GLU A 18 12.86 7.20 -2.60
C GLU A 18 13.03 5.76 -2.06
N VAL A 19 14.18 5.43 -1.50
CA VAL A 19 14.39 4.18 -0.78
C VAL A 19 13.39 4.10 0.37
N ASN A 20 12.56 3.05 0.36
CA ASN A 20 11.50 2.80 1.33
C ASN A 20 10.39 3.87 1.40
N LEU A 21 10.28 4.75 0.41
CA LEU A 21 9.25 5.80 0.36
C LEU A 21 8.46 5.72 -0.94
N PHE A 22 7.14 5.55 -0.82
CA PHE A 22 6.24 5.31 -1.93
C PHE A 22 5.04 6.26 -1.91
N ARG A 23 4.43 6.51 -3.07
CA ARG A 23 3.22 7.31 -3.22
C ARG A 23 2.13 6.51 -3.91
N GLY A 24 0.97 6.44 -3.25
CA GLY A 24 -0.26 5.88 -3.79
C GLY A 24 -1.27 6.97 -4.11
N GLN A 25 -1.95 6.82 -5.24
CA GLN A 25 -3.10 7.66 -5.56
C GLN A 25 -4.33 7.20 -4.78
N SER A 26 -5.27 8.12 -4.54
CA SER A 26 -6.54 7.83 -3.89
C SER A 26 -7.65 7.67 -4.91
N GLN A 27 -8.49 6.65 -4.74
CA GLN A 27 -9.70 6.50 -5.54
C GLN A 27 -10.89 7.11 -4.81
N ASN A 28 -11.60 8.01 -5.48
CA ASN A 28 -12.85 8.55 -4.96
C ASN A 28 -14.02 7.64 -5.36
N LEU A 29 -14.50 6.84 -4.42
CA LEU A 29 -15.66 5.96 -4.59
C LEU A 29 -17.00 6.64 -4.23
N GLY A 30 -17.01 7.96 -4.06
CA GLY A 30 -18.22 8.74 -3.78
C GLY A 30 -18.58 8.87 -2.29
N TRP A 31 -17.79 8.30 -1.38
CA TRP A 31 -18.03 8.37 0.08
C TRP A 31 -17.29 9.52 0.78
N GLY A 32 -16.52 10.33 0.03
CA GLY A 32 -15.77 11.48 0.56
C GLY A 32 -14.58 11.13 1.47
N ARG A 33 -14.31 9.83 1.68
CA ARG A 33 -13.16 9.31 2.45
C ARG A 33 -12.52 8.15 1.71
N VAL A 34 -11.21 7.99 1.91
CA VAL A 34 -10.48 6.86 1.33
C VAL A 34 -10.99 5.55 1.93
N TYR A 35 -11.20 4.56 1.07
CA TYR A 35 -11.58 3.22 1.48
C TYR A 35 -10.44 2.54 2.25
N GLY A 36 -10.72 2.00 3.44
CA GLY A 36 -9.68 1.39 4.28
C GLY A 36 -8.92 0.24 3.59
N GLY A 37 -9.59 -0.55 2.77
CA GLY A 37 -8.95 -1.63 2.01
C GLY A 37 -7.95 -1.11 0.96
N GLN A 38 -8.19 0.08 0.39
CA GLN A 38 -7.20 0.73 -0.49
C GLN A 38 -5.93 1.06 0.29
N VAL A 39 -6.09 1.67 1.47
CA VAL A 39 -4.95 2.05 2.31
C VAL A 39 -4.12 0.84 2.70
N LEU A 40 -4.77 -0.25 3.13
CA LEU A 40 -4.06 -1.48 3.52
C LEU A 40 -3.44 -2.21 2.33
N GLY A 41 -4.13 -2.27 1.19
CA GLY A 41 -3.59 -2.88 -0.03
C GLY A 41 -2.35 -2.14 -0.54
N GLN A 42 -2.40 -0.82 -0.55
CA GLN A 42 -1.25 0.02 -0.92
C GLN A 42 -0.12 -0.09 0.13
N ALA A 43 -0.43 -0.07 1.43
CA ALA A 43 0.60 -0.27 2.47
C ALA A 43 1.32 -1.62 2.33
N LEU A 44 0.57 -2.68 2.03
CA LEU A 44 1.13 -4.00 1.76
C LEU A 44 1.98 -4.01 0.49
N SER A 45 1.52 -3.35 -0.58
CA SER A 45 2.27 -3.21 -1.83
C SER A 45 3.61 -2.50 -1.61
N ALA A 46 3.64 -1.44 -0.81
CA ALA A 46 4.86 -0.75 -0.41
C ALA A 46 5.81 -1.69 0.35
N ALA A 47 5.30 -2.40 1.36
CA ALA A 47 6.10 -3.31 2.19
C ALA A 47 6.74 -4.45 1.36
N VAL A 48 5.96 -5.09 0.47
CA VAL A 48 6.43 -6.21 -0.37
C VAL A 48 7.56 -5.78 -1.32
N GLN A 49 7.58 -4.53 -1.78
CA GLN A 49 8.66 -4.01 -2.62
C GLN A 49 9.99 -3.80 -1.87
N THR A 50 10.00 -3.90 -0.54
CA THR A 50 11.21 -3.70 0.28
C THR A 50 11.82 -5.00 0.79
N VAL A 51 11.21 -6.14 0.47
CA VAL A 51 11.66 -7.47 0.90
C VAL A 51 12.12 -8.30 -0.31
N PRO A 52 12.93 -9.35 -0.11
CA PRO A 52 13.29 -10.29 -1.17
C PRO A 52 12.04 -10.93 -1.83
N GLU A 53 12.12 -11.23 -3.13
CA GLU A 53 10.98 -11.74 -3.92
C GLU A 53 10.42 -13.09 -3.43
N ASP A 54 11.22 -13.88 -2.70
CA ASP A 54 10.83 -15.16 -2.11
C ASP A 54 10.14 -15.01 -0.74
N ARG A 55 9.99 -13.79 -0.23
CA ARG A 55 9.24 -13.50 1.01
C ARG A 55 7.78 -13.22 0.69
N HIS A 56 6.91 -14.14 1.11
CA HIS A 56 5.46 -13.95 1.03
C HIS A 56 4.89 -13.44 2.34
N VAL A 57 4.00 -12.44 2.25
CA VAL A 57 3.26 -11.94 3.41
C VAL A 57 2.40 -13.05 4.03
N HIS A 58 2.46 -13.17 5.35
CA HIS A 58 1.64 -14.13 6.10
C HIS A 58 0.67 -13.45 7.08
N SER A 59 0.92 -12.20 7.46
CA SER A 59 0.05 -11.43 8.36
C SER A 59 0.25 -9.94 8.14
N LEU A 60 -0.81 -9.17 8.38
CA LEU A 60 -0.78 -7.71 8.34
C LEU A 60 -1.70 -7.17 9.43
N HIS A 61 -1.19 -6.21 10.20
CA HIS A 61 -1.93 -5.52 11.25
C HIS A 61 -1.85 -4.02 10.97
N GLY A 62 -2.96 -3.31 11.19
CA GLY A 62 -3.02 -1.88 10.92
C GLY A 62 -4.08 -1.21 11.77
N TYR A 63 -3.85 0.07 12.09
CA TYR A 63 -4.78 0.93 12.78
C TYR A 63 -5.07 2.17 11.94
N PHE A 64 -6.35 2.52 11.80
CA PHE A 64 -6.77 3.76 11.14
C PHE A 64 -6.89 4.87 12.18
N LEU A 65 -5.92 5.78 12.17
CA LEU A 65 -5.89 6.87 13.16
C LEU A 65 -6.74 8.06 12.74
N ARG A 66 -6.86 8.31 11.43
CA ARG A 66 -7.56 9.46 10.85
C ARG A 66 -8.23 9.09 9.53
N PRO A 67 -9.33 9.76 9.16
CA PRO A 67 -9.91 9.60 7.82
C PRO A 67 -8.98 10.19 6.75
N GLY A 68 -8.78 9.43 5.66
CA GLY A 68 -8.03 9.90 4.49
C GLY A 68 -8.87 10.80 3.58
N ALA A 69 -8.23 11.82 3.01
CA ALA A 69 -8.83 12.70 2.01
C ALA A 69 -8.66 12.09 0.60
N VAL A 70 -9.74 11.97 -0.16
CA VAL A 70 -9.76 11.28 -1.48
C VAL A 70 -9.11 12.08 -2.61
N ASP A 71 -8.93 13.39 -2.42
CA ASP A 71 -8.33 14.33 -3.38
C ASP A 71 -6.81 14.44 -3.24
N ARG A 72 -6.21 13.71 -2.28
CA ARG A 72 -4.77 13.77 -2.01
C ARG A 72 -4.14 12.38 -2.12
N PRO A 73 -2.90 12.31 -2.62
CA PRO A 73 -2.13 11.07 -2.59
C PRO A 73 -1.77 10.71 -1.14
N ILE A 74 -1.46 9.43 -0.93
CA ILE A 74 -0.98 8.89 0.34
C ILE A 74 0.50 8.56 0.18
N VAL A 75 1.32 9.01 1.12
CA VAL A 75 2.73 8.64 1.20
C VAL A 75 2.86 7.46 2.16
N TYR A 76 3.55 6.41 1.71
CA TYR A 76 3.84 5.21 2.46
C TYR A 76 5.34 5.16 2.73
N GLU A 77 5.70 5.26 4.00
CA GLU A 77 7.07 5.07 4.47
C GLU A 77 7.19 3.67 5.05
N VAL A 78 8.21 2.93 4.63
CA VAL A 78 8.47 1.57 5.08
C VAL A 78 9.67 1.56 6.00
N ASP A 79 9.45 1.21 7.26
CA ASP A 79 10.53 0.93 8.19
C ASP A 79 10.89 -0.57 8.16
N ARG A 80 12.17 -0.88 7.97
CA ARG A 80 12.68 -2.26 7.86
C ARG A 80 13.16 -2.72 9.23
N ILE A 81 12.21 -3.21 10.02
CA ILE A 81 12.41 -3.52 11.45
C ILE A 81 13.37 -4.70 11.64
N ARG A 82 13.34 -5.70 10.76
CA ARG A 82 14.14 -6.92 10.87
C ARG A 82 14.34 -7.59 9.51
N ASP A 83 15.50 -8.19 9.31
CA ASP A 83 15.76 -9.13 8.21
C ASP A 83 16.42 -10.39 8.77
N GLY A 84 15.61 -11.41 9.05
CA GLY A 84 16.05 -12.69 9.63
C GLY A 84 16.14 -13.81 8.60
N GLY A 85 16.60 -14.99 9.04
CA GLY A 85 16.64 -16.19 8.18
C GLY A 85 15.25 -16.67 7.75
N SER A 86 14.28 -16.64 8.67
CA SER A 86 12.92 -17.14 8.42
C SER A 86 11.87 -16.04 8.20
N PHE A 87 12.07 -14.87 8.82
CA PHE A 87 11.09 -13.77 8.81
C PHE A 87 11.80 -12.44 8.58
N THR A 88 11.13 -11.55 7.87
CA THR A 88 11.44 -10.13 7.70
C THR A 88 10.34 -9.35 8.41
#